data_AF-A0A970F4L4-F1
#
_entry.id   AF-A0A970F4L4-F1
#
_cell.length_a   1.000
_cell.length_b   1.000
_cell.length_c   1.000
_cell.angle_alpha   90.00
_cell.angle_beta   90.00
_cell.angle_gamma   90.00
#
_symmetry.space_group_name_H-M   'P 1'
#
loop_
_entity.id
_entity.type
_entity.pdbx_description
1 polymer ?
#
loop_
_entity_poly.entity_id
_entity_poly.type
_entity_poly.pdbx_seq_one_letter_code
_entity_poly.pdbx_strand_id
1 'polypeptide(L)'
;MEFEKTIKRRDEELSAIGSDPTGGLTRLLYTDSWKEAQEYVKKEMTAFGMATNYDEIGNLFGRIEGSEFPEETILSGSHIDTVVNGGHLDGQFGVVAAMSAIEYLVATHGQPKRSLEIISMAEEEGSRFPTVFWGSKNFMGEASPEEVKEITDAKGLKFVDEMTRLGFDFKKEQKRRTDIKAFVELHIEQGNVLENEALQIGVVNNIVGQRRYTVILKGQANHDYSLYEGMKQIAKTGKVLAIHAENPAITDRLGEIAYKNGETTLAAYVNTRPVFTEVESIRRVIYLAKVTGCRIHICHIACHEGVEEVIKAREEGVDVTCETCTHYLYFTTDELDAIGPVVKCSPPIRDAQQQAGLWEHTLHGGLDFITSDHSPCTPDLKDKANAFEAWGGISGVQNNVDILFDEGVQKRGLSLKKFADLIATNPADRFNLSQKGRITVGKDADFVLIKPNSSYTLKAEDLEYRNQISPYIGREIGAQVAQTILRGQSIYSLADGVTSEFPGEFIKK
;
A
#
# COMPACT_ATOMS: atom_id res chain seq x y z
N MET A 1 -4.40 -15.88 -51.35
CA MET A 1 -5.24 -15.72 -50.15
C MET A 1 -5.18 -14.26 -49.75
N GLU A 2 -6.33 -13.63 -49.51
CA GLU A 2 -6.40 -12.25 -48.98
C GLU A 2 -6.26 -12.30 -47.45
N PHE A 3 -5.02 -12.27 -46.94
CA PHE A 3 -4.72 -12.54 -45.53
C PHE A 3 -5.53 -11.69 -44.56
N GLU A 4 -5.61 -10.37 -44.78
CA GLU A 4 -6.35 -9.47 -43.90
C GLU A 4 -7.83 -9.85 -43.81
N LYS A 5 -8.46 -10.15 -44.95
CA LYS A 5 -9.87 -10.52 -45.00
C LYS A 5 -10.13 -11.88 -44.34
N THR A 6 -9.25 -12.86 -44.57
CA THR A 6 -9.37 -14.19 -43.95
C THR A 6 -9.19 -14.13 -42.44
N ILE A 7 -8.19 -13.39 -41.97
CA ILE A 7 -7.90 -13.21 -40.54
C ILE A 7 -9.07 -12.49 -39.86
N LYS A 8 -9.53 -11.35 -40.40
CA LYS A 8 -10.66 -10.59 -39.85
C LYS A 8 -11.92 -11.45 -39.75
N ARG A 9 -12.26 -12.20 -40.80
CA ARG A 9 -13.42 -13.10 -40.78
C ARG A 9 -13.30 -14.14 -39.66
N ARG A 10 -12.16 -14.83 -39.57
CA ARG A 10 -11.94 -15.88 -38.55
C ARG A 10 -11.98 -15.32 -37.14
N ASP A 11 -11.38 -14.15 -36.95
CA ASP A 11 -11.36 -13.46 -35.67
C ASP A 11 -12.76 -12.98 -35.25
N GLU A 12 -13.54 -12.37 -36.15
CA GLU A 12 -14.91 -11.93 -35.88
C GLU A 12 -15.84 -13.11 -35.55
N GLU A 13 -15.78 -14.19 -36.36
CA GLU A 13 -16.58 -15.40 -36.14
C GLU A 13 -16.25 -16.09 -34.81
N LEU A 14 -14.96 -16.19 -34.47
CA LEU A 14 -14.53 -16.81 -33.22
C LEU A 14 -14.81 -15.92 -31.99
N SER A 15 -14.73 -14.59 -32.15
CA SER A 15 -15.06 -13.61 -31.10
C SER A 15 -16.54 -13.53 -30.80
N ALA A 16 -17.40 -13.91 -31.75
CA ALA A 16 -18.84 -14.02 -31.49
C ALA A 16 -19.14 -15.05 -30.37
N ILE A 17 -18.30 -16.09 -30.27
CA ILE A 17 -18.41 -17.17 -29.28
C ILE A 17 -17.81 -16.72 -27.95
N GLY A 18 -18.69 -16.27 -27.04
CA GLY A 18 -18.33 -15.74 -25.72
C GLY A 18 -18.38 -14.21 -25.62
N SER A 19 -18.96 -13.52 -26.62
CA SER A 19 -19.17 -12.07 -26.57
C SER A 19 -20.01 -11.65 -25.37
N ASP A 20 -19.57 -10.61 -24.66
CA ASP A 20 -20.30 -10.08 -23.50
C ASP A 20 -21.17 -8.88 -23.91
N PRO A 21 -22.45 -8.79 -23.47
CA PRO A 21 -23.32 -7.65 -23.76
C PRO A 21 -22.78 -6.28 -23.31
N THR A 22 -21.88 -6.26 -22.33
CA THR A 22 -21.24 -5.05 -21.79
C THR A 22 -19.96 -4.64 -22.54
N GLY A 23 -19.60 -5.39 -23.58
CA GLY A 23 -18.33 -5.27 -24.31
C GLY A 23 -17.28 -6.26 -23.82
N GLY A 24 -16.34 -6.61 -24.70
CA GLY A 24 -15.30 -7.61 -24.41
C GLY A 24 -15.74 -9.06 -24.69
N LEU A 25 -14.84 -10.00 -24.39
CA LEU A 25 -15.01 -11.43 -24.62
C LEU A 25 -14.79 -12.19 -23.30
N THR A 26 -15.72 -13.09 -22.95
CA THR A 26 -15.60 -13.95 -21.77
C THR A 26 -15.77 -15.41 -22.20
N ARG A 27 -14.66 -16.13 -22.24
CA ARG A 27 -14.60 -17.54 -22.64
C ARG A 27 -13.64 -18.28 -21.71
N LEU A 28 -14.15 -18.65 -20.55
CA LEU A 28 -13.37 -19.27 -19.49
C LEU A 28 -13.10 -20.75 -19.79
N LEU A 29 -11.98 -21.31 -19.32
CA LEU A 29 -11.65 -22.73 -19.52
C LEU A 29 -12.82 -23.67 -19.14
N TYR A 30 -13.08 -24.68 -19.97
CA TYR A 30 -14.13 -25.70 -19.78
C TYR A 30 -15.57 -25.17 -19.59
N THR A 31 -15.86 -23.96 -20.06
CA THR A 31 -17.25 -23.55 -20.30
C THR A 31 -17.75 -24.10 -21.64
N ASP A 32 -19.07 -24.05 -21.84
CA ASP A 32 -19.68 -24.44 -23.10
C ASP A 32 -19.22 -23.52 -24.26
N SER A 33 -19.06 -22.22 -24.00
CA SER A 33 -18.52 -21.27 -24.97
C SER A 33 -17.07 -21.57 -25.35
N TRP A 34 -16.24 -22.03 -24.40
CA TRP A 34 -14.89 -22.49 -24.70
C TRP A 34 -14.90 -23.74 -25.58
N LYS A 35 -15.77 -24.71 -25.28
CA LYS A 35 -15.91 -25.92 -26.10
C LYS A 35 -16.40 -25.60 -27.51
N GLU A 36 -17.37 -24.71 -27.64
CA GLU A 36 -17.89 -24.24 -28.92
C GLU A 36 -16.79 -23.58 -29.77
N ALA A 37 -15.95 -22.74 -29.16
CA ALA A 37 -14.81 -22.11 -29.83
C ALA A 37 -13.77 -23.14 -30.30
N GLN A 38 -13.48 -24.17 -29.48
CA GLN A 38 -12.61 -25.26 -29.92
C GLN A 38 -13.20 -26.02 -31.12
N GLU A 39 -14.51 -26.31 -31.11
CA GLU A 39 -15.17 -26.97 -32.25
C GLU A 39 -15.18 -26.10 -33.52
N TYR A 40 -15.27 -24.77 -33.39
CA TYR A 40 -15.08 -23.85 -34.51
C TYR A 40 -13.67 -23.98 -35.11
N VAL A 41 -12.63 -23.90 -34.27
CA VAL A 41 -11.23 -24.03 -34.72
C VAL A 41 -11.00 -25.39 -35.38
N LYS A 42 -11.54 -26.46 -34.80
CA LYS A 42 -11.48 -27.82 -35.37
C LYS A 42 -12.11 -27.89 -36.75
N LYS A 43 -13.28 -27.27 -36.93
CA LYS A 43 -13.99 -27.20 -38.20
C LYS A 43 -13.17 -26.44 -39.25
N GLU A 44 -12.60 -25.28 -38.91
CA GLU A 44 -11.76 -24.51 -39.82
C GLU A 44 -10.52 -25.31 -40.26
N MET A 45 -9.81 -25.95 -39.32
CA MET A 45 -8.64 -26.79 -39.64
C MET A 45 -9.00 -27.99 -40.52
N THR A 46 -10.12 -28.65 -40.25
CA THR A 46 -10.60 -29.77 -41.07
C THR A 46 -10.96 -29.31 -42.48
N ALA A 47 -11.55 -28.12 -42.63
CA ALA A 47 -12.03 -27.61 -43.91
C ALA A 47 -10.91 -27.41 -44.95
N PHE A 48 -9.68 -27.11 -44.54
CA PHE A 48 -8.53 -27.04 -45.44
C PHE A 48 -7.63 -28.29 -45.40
N GLY A 49 -8.12 -29.39 -44.82
CA GLY A 49 -7.54 -30.73 -44.98
C GLY A 49 -6.59 -31.19 -43.87
N MET A 50 -6.57 -30.54 -42.70
CA MET A 50 -5.81 -31.05 -41.56
C MET A 50 -6.52 -32.22 -40.88
N ALA A 51 -5.74 -33.20 -40.42
CA ALA A 51 -6.25 -34.22 -39.50
C ALA A 51 -6.33 -33.62 -38.08
N THR A 52 -7.52 -33.54 -37.49
CA THR A 52 -7.72 -32.91 -36.18
C THR A 52 -8.03 -33.92 -35.07
N ASN A 53 -7.47 -33.70 -33.89
CA ASN A 53 -7.78 -34.48 -32.69
C ASN A 53 -7.64 -33.64 -31.42
N TYR A 54 -8.38 -34.00 -30.38
CA TYR A 54 -8.09 -33.52 -29.03
C TYR A 54 -7.06 -34.44 -28.36
N ASP A 55 -6.26 -33.92 -27.44
CA ASP A 55 -5.66 -34.75 -26.40
C ASP A 55 -6.64 -34.96 -25.24
N GLU A 56 -6.25 -35.76 -24.26
CA GLU A 56 -7.12 -36.16 -23.16
C GLU A 56 -7.62 -34.97 -22.35
N ILE A 57 -6.81 -33.92 -22.19
CA ILE A 57 -7.16 -32.75 -21.38
C ILE A 57 -7.85 -31.64 -22.18
N GLY A 58 -7.98 -31.80 -23.50
CA GLY A 58 -8.73 -30.89 -24.36
C GLY A 58 -7.89 -29.84 -25.10
N ASN A 59 -6.58 -30.02 -25.21
CA ASN A 59 -5.81 -29.32 -26.25
C ASN A 59 -6.28 -29.84 -27.62
N LEU A 60 -6.58 -28.93 -28.53
CA LEU A 60 -6.96 -29.28 -29.88
C LEU A 60 -5.74 -29.17 -30.80
N PHE A 61 -5.50 -30.22 -31.58
CA PHE A 61 -4.46 -30.28 -32.59
C PHE A 61 -5.05 -30.41 -33.99
N GLY A 62 -4.42 -29.78 -34.97
CA GLY A 62 -4.60 -30.03 -36.40
C GLY A 62 -3.26 -30.31 -37.05
N ARG A 63 -3.12 -31.40 -37.80
CA ARG A 63 -1.84 -31.83 -38.38
C ARG A 63 -1.92 -32.03 -39.89
N ILE A 64 -0.86 -31.59 -40.59
CA ILE A 64 -0.54 -31.98 -41.97
C ILE A 64 0.79 -32.73 -41.94
N GLU A 65 0.78 -33.96 -42.43
CA GLU A 65 1.94 -34.85 -42.39
C GLU A 65 3.04 -34.42 -43.37
N GLY A 66 4.26 -34.37 -42.86
CA GLY A 66 5.46 -34.07 -43.63
C GLY A 66 5.89 -35.21 -44.55
N SER A 67 6.47 -34.88 -45.69
CA SER A 67 6.92 -35.83 -46.72
C SER A 67 8.30 -36.43 -46.45
N GLU A 68 9.21 -35.71 -45.79
CA GLU A 68 10.62 -36.11 -45.59
C GLU A 68 10.88 -36.53 -44.14
N PHE A 69 10.24 -35.87 -43.19
CA PHE A 69 10.37 -36.11 -41.75
C PHE A 69 9.00 -36.07 -41.07
N PRO A 70 8.12 -37.05 -41.34
CA PRO A 70 6.76 -37.09 -40.78
C PRO A 70 6.73 -37.11 -39.25
N GLU A 71 7.78 -37.62 -38.62
CA GLU A 71 7.97 -37.71 -37.17
C GLU A 71 8.44 -36.40 -36.51
N GLU A 72 8.85 -35.39 -37.28
CA GLU A 72 9.27 -34.09 -36.75
C GLU A 72 8.20 -33.01 -37.01
N THR A 73 7.99 -32.13 -36.03
CA THR A 73 6.90 -31.15 -36.07
C THR A 73 7.41 -29.71 -35.93
N ILE A 74 6.88 -28.82 -36.78
CA ILE A 74 6.87 -27.39 -36.55
C ILE A 74 5.47 -27.06 -36.02
N LEU A 75 5.41 -26.59 -34.78
CA LEU A 75 4.18 -26.33 -34.06
C LEU A 75 3.92 -24.82 -34.05
N SER A 76 2.67 -24.42 -34.30
CA SER A 76 2.23 -23.03 -34.19
C SER A 76 0.85 -22.96 -33.55
N GLY A 77 0.55 -21.88 -32.85
CA GLY A 77 -0.73 -21.70 -32.19
C GLY A 77 -0.58 -21.02 -30.84
N SER A 78 -1.65 -21.05 -30.04
CA SER A 78 -1.77 -20.35 -28.77
C SER A 78 -2.96 -20.92 -27.97
N HIS A 79 -3.48 -20.18 -27.01
CA HIS A 79 -4.73 -20.47 -26.29
C HIS A 79 -5.92 -19.74 -26.91
N ILE A 80 -7.15 -20.11 -26.52
CA ILE A 80 -8.38 -19.42 -26.95
C ILE A 80 -9.30 -19.03 -25.79
N ASP A 81 -9.04 -19.51 -24.58
CA ASP A 81 -9.72 -19.00 -23.41
C ASP A 81 -9.29 -17.56 -23.11
N THR A 82 -10.20 -16.82 -22.48
CA THR A 82 -10.05 -15.40 -22.13
C THR A 82 -10.50 -15.21 -20.68
N VAL A 83 -9.89 -14.26 -19.99
CA VAL A 83 -10.40 -13.77 -18.70
C VAL A 83 -11.76 -13.07 -18.88
N VAL A 84 -12.42 -12.77 -17.76
CA VAL A 84 -13.69 -12.02 -17.78
C VAL A 84 -13.47 -10.65 -18.42
N ASN A 85 -14.27 -10.34 -19.46
CA ASN A 85 -14.18 -9.10 -20.22
C ASN A 85 -12.79 -8.88 -20.86
N GLY A 86 -12.19 -9.96 -21.38
CA GLY A 86 -10.91 -9.92 -22.08
C GLY A 86 -11.00 -9.30 -23.47
N GLY A 87 -9.83 -9.00 -24.04
CA GLY A 87 -9.69 -8.60 -25.45
C GLY A 87 -9.90 -9.78 -26.40
N HIS A 88 -10.23 -9.49 -27.66
CA HIS A 88 -10.49 -10.52 -28.67
C HIS A 88 -9.23 -11.09 -29.34
N LEU A 89 -8.10 -10.40 -29.23
CA LEU A 89 -6.85 -10.78 -29.90
C LEU A 89 -5.95 -11.67 -29.04
N ASP A 90 -6.02 -11.54 -27.72
CA ASP A 90 -5.13 -12.24 -26.80
C ASP A 90 -5.34 -13.76 -26.84
N GLY A 91 -4.26 -14.52 -27.04
CA GLY A 91 -4.30 -15.95 -27.38
C GLY A 91 -4.92 -16.28 -28.74
N GLN A 92 -6.19 -15.93 -28.94
CA GLN A 92 -6.99 -16.26 -30.12
C GLN A 92 -6.31 -15.89 -31.44
N PHE A 93 -5.68 -14.70 -31.51
CA PHE A 93 -5.01 -14.25 -32.72
C PHE A 93 -3.86 -15.18 -33.13
N GLY A 94 -3.13 -15.75 -32.17
CA GLY A 94 -2.07 -16.71 -32.44
C GLY A 94 -2.58 -17.99 -33.13
N VAL A 95 -3.75 -18.47 -32.73
CA VAL A 95 -4.42 -19.62 -33.37
C VAL A 95 -4.94 -19.26 -34.77
N VAL A 96 -5.60 -18.11 -34.92
CA VAL A 96 -6.13 -17.63 -36.21
C VAL A 96 -5.00 -17.37 -37.23
N ALA A 97 -3.89 -16.79 -36.78
CA ALA A 97 -2.72 -16.54 -37.60
C ALA A 97 -2.05 -17.85 -38.03
N ALA A 98 -1.91 -18.83 -37.13
CA ALA A 98 -1.37 -20.15 -37.44
C ALA A 98 -2.19 -20.86 -38.52
N MET A 99 -3.53 -20.87 -38.39
CA MET A 99 -4.43 -21.45 -39.40
C MET A 99 -4.25 -20.79 -40.77
N SER A 100 -4.29 -19.46 -40.80
CA SER A 100 -4.17 -18.69 -42.04
C SER A 100 -2.81 -18.88 -42.72
N ALA A 101 -1.73 -18.91 -41.93
CA ALA A 101 -0.37 -19.13 -42.43
C ALA A 101 -0.19 -20.54 -43.00
N ILE A 102 -0.59 -21.58 -42.27
CA ILE A 102 -0.40 -22.97 -42.71
C ILE A 102 -1.29 -23.30 -43.91
N GLU A 103 -2.54 -22.84 -43.93
CA GLU A 103 -3.42 -22.99 -45.09
C GLU A 103 -2.80 -22.34 -46.34
N TYR A 104 -2.25 -21.13 -46.22
CA TYR A 104 -1.54 -20.48 -47.32
C TYR A 104 -0.30 -21.28 -47.76
N LEU A 105 0.53 -21.74 -46.82
CA LEU A 105 1.76 -22.48 -47.13
C LEU A 105 1.44 -23.77 -47.88
N VAL A 106 0.42 -24.51 -47.45
CA VAL A 106 0.01 -25.77 -48.08
C VAL A 106 -0.61 -25.53 -49.45
N ALA A 107 -1.46 -24.50 -49.58
CA ALA A 107 -2.03 -24.13 -50.88
C ALA A 107 -0.97 -23.67 -51.88
N THR A 108 0.10 -23.02 -51.41
CA THR A 108 1.14 -22.42 -52.26
C THR A 108 2.27 -23.39 -52.60
N HIS A 109 2.68 -24.21 -51.63
CA HIS A 109 3.86 -25.06 -51.73
C HIS A 109 3.56 -26.57 -51.69
N GLY A 110 2.30 -26.95 -51.45
CA GLY A 110 1.90 -28.35 -51.33
C GLY A 110 2.31 -28.97 -50.01
N GLN A 111 2.59 -30.29 -50.03
CA GLN A 111 2.91 -31.04 -48.82
C GLN A 111 4.23 -30.56 -48.20
N PRO A 112 4.28 -30.26 -46.88
CA PRO A 112 5.49 -29.79 -46.23
C PRO A 112 6.53 -30.92 -46.08
N LYS A 113 7.79 -30.57 -45.81
CA LYS A 113 8.87 -31.56 -45.56
C LYS A 113 8.80 -32.16 -44.16
N ARG A 114 8.60 -31.30 -43.16
CA ARG A 114 8.29 -31.67 -41.77
C ARG A 114 6.80 -31.52 -41.54
N SER A 115 6.25 -32.23 -40.57
CA SER A 115 4.84 -32.08 -40.25
C SER A 115 4.56 -30.67 -39.72
N LEU A 116 3.49 -30.04 -40.21
CA LEU A 116 3.00 -28.76 -39.69
C LEU A 116 1.80 -29.06 -38.79
N GLU A 117 1.84 -28.51 -37.58
CA GLU A 117 0.78 -28.72 -36.59
C GLU A 117 0.32 -27.39 -36.01
N ILE A 118 -0.99 -27.28 -35.82
CA ILE A 118 -1.64 -26.18 -35.13
C ILE A 118 -2.11 -26.68 -33.77
N ILE A 119 -1.88 -25.90 -32.72
CA ILE A 119 -2.44 -26.14 -31.39
C ILE A 119 -3.35 -24.99 -30.94
N SER A 120 -4.50 -25.36 -30.38
CA SER A 120 -5.34 -24.49 -29.57
C SER A 120 -5.35 -25.04 -28.16
N MET A 121 -4.62 -24.38 -27.26
CA MET A 121 -4.34 -24.85 -25.91
C MET A 121 -5.54 -24.68 -24.98
N ALA A 122 -5.65 -25.61 -24.04
CA ALA A 122 -6.53 -25.48 -22.89
C ALA A 122 -5.82 -24.69 -21.78
N GLU A 123 -6.05 -23.37 -21.73
CA GLU A 123 -5.61 -22.46 -20.65
C GLU A 123 -4.13 -22.04 -20.65
N GLU A 124 -3.90 -20.76 -20.34
CA GLU A 124 -2.60 -20.09 -20.24
C GLU A 124 -2.44 -19.28 -18.94
N GLU A 125 -3.31 -18.28 -18.67
CA GLU A 125 -3.18 -17.35 -17.54
C GLU A 125 -4.19 -17.54 -16.39
N GLY A 126 -4.83 -18.70 -16.30
CA GLY A 126 -5.77 -19.03 -15.24
C GLY A 126 -7.11 -18.33 -15.41
N SER A 127 -7.66 -18.39 -16.62
CA SER A 127 -8.91 -17.71 -16.99
C SER A 127 -10.07 -18.03 -16.05
N ARG A 128 -10.18 -19.28 -15.57
CA ARG A 128 -11.28 -19.75 -14.70
C ARG A 128 -10.85 -20.20 -13.32
N PHE A 129 -9.78 -20.98 -13.27
CA PHE A 129 -9.34 -21.71 -12.09
C PHE A 129 -7.99 -21.16 -11.63
N PRO A 130 -7.62 -21.29 -10.34
CA PRO A 130 -6.35 -20.81 -9.80
C PRO A 130 -5.17 -21.72 -10.19
N THR A 131 -5.05 -22.04 -11.48
CA THR A 131 -3.94 -22.77 -12.11
C THR A 131 -3.55 -22.03 -13.38
N VAL A 132 -2.31 -22.24 -13.84
CA VAL A 132 -1.78 -21.66 -15.08
C VAL A 132 -1.13 -22.73 -15.93
N PHE A 133 -1.09 -22.49 -17.24
CA PHE A 133 -0.37 -23.30 -18.23
C PHE A 133 -0.84 -24.76 -18.29
N TRP A 134 -2.12 -25.04 -18.00
CA TRP A 134 -2.66 -26.39 -17.94
C TRP A 134 -2.41 -27.16 -19.25
N GLY A 135 -2.73 -26.55 -20.38
CA GLY A 135 -2.54 -27.12 -21.70
C GLY A 135 -1.06 -27.40 -22.00
N SER A 136 -0.20 -26.42 -21.71
CA SER A 136 1.21 -26.50 -22.07
C SER A 136 2.03 -27.44 -21.18
N LYS A 137 1.78 -27.41 -19.85
CA LYS A 137 2.35 -28.38 -18.91
C LYS A 137 2.02 -29.82 -19.30
N ASN A 138 0.81 -30.10 -19.77
CA ASN A 138 0.40 -31.45 -20.16
C ASN A 138 1.07 -31.95 -21.45
N PHE A 139 1.47 -31.09 -22.39
CA PHE A 139 2.26 -31.53 -23.55
C PHE A 139 3.77 -31.57 -23.27
N MET A 140 4.23 -30.78 -22.31
CA MET A 140 5.62 -30.79 -21.84
C MET A 140 5.90 -31.88 -20.80
N GLY A 141 4.88 -32.58 -20.29
CA GLY A 141 5.01 -33.63 -19.28
C GLY A 141 5.32 -33.09 -17.88
N GLU A 142 4.97 -31.84 -17.62
CA GLU A 142 5.19 -31.14 -16.34
C GLU A 142 3.90 -31.01 -15.52
N ALA A 143 2.75 -31.40 -16.07
CA ALA A 143 1.47 -31.30 -15.38
C ALA A 143 1.35 -32.37 -14.28
N SER A 144 0.88 -31.96 -13.11
CA SER A 144 0.52 -32.85 -12.02
C SER A 144 -1.00 -32.80 -11.79
N PRO A 145 -1.72 -33.94 -11.85
CA PRO A 145 -3.14 -33.98 -11.49
C PRO A 145 -3.44 -33.43 -10.09
N GLU A 146 -2.51 -33.59 -9.14
CA GLU A 146 -2.66 -33.08 -7.77
C GLU A 146 -2.78 -31.55 -7.71
N GLU A 147 -2.25 -30.82 -8.70
CA GLU A 147 -2.34 -29.35 -8.74
C GLU A 147 -3.77 -28.85 -8.94
N VAL A 148 -4.64 -29.67 -9.54
CA VAL A 148 -5.98 -29.25 -9.97
C VAL A 148 -7.13 -30.06 -9.36
N LYS A 149 -6.85 -31.17 -8.66
CA LYS A 149 -7.90 -32.04 -8.08
C LYS A 149 -8.85 -31.31 -7.13
N GLU A 150 -8.31 -30.44 -6.28
CA GLU A 150 -9.06 -29.78 -5.21
C GLU A 150 -9.38 -28.31 -5.51
N ILE A 151 -9.00 -27.79 -6.68
CA ILE A 151 -9.23 -26.39 -7.01
C ILE A 151 -10.65 -26.16 -7.53
N THR A 152 -11.21 -25.01 -7.19
CA THR A 152 -12.53 -24.56 -7.64
C THR A 152 -12.44 -23.21 -8.34
N ASP A 153 -13.41 -22.92 -9.20
CA ASP A 153 -13.61 -21.57 -9.72
C ASP A 153 -14.24 -20.65 -8.66
N ALA A 154 -14.44 -19.37 -9.00
CA ALA A 154 -15.04 -18.37 -8.12
C ALA A 154 -16.49 -18.69 -7.70
N LYS A 155 -17.16 -19.63 -8.39
CA LYS A 155 -18.52 -20.10 -8.08
C LYS A 155 -18.52 -21.41 -7.31
N GLY A 156 -17.35 -21.94 -6.97
CA GLY A 156 -17.20 -23.20 -6.24
C GLY A 156 -17.33 -24.46 -7.10
N LEU A 157 -17.35 -24.34 -8.44
CA LEU A 157 -17.36 -25.51 -9.33
C LEU A 157 -15.94 -26.08 -9.40
N LYS A 158 -15.81 -27.41 -9.36
CA LYS A 158 -14.52 -28.09 -9.34
C LYS A 158 -13.92 -28.20 -10.74
N PHE A 159 -12.60 -28.06 -10.83
CA PHE A 159 -11.85 -28.20 -12.09
C PHE A 159 -12.12 -29.54 -12.78
N VAL A 160 -11.97 -30.64 -12.03
CA VAL A 160 -12.09 -32.01 -12.57
C VAL A 160 -13.51 -32.29 -13.06
N ASP A 161 -14.51 -31.83 -12.32
CA ASP A 161 -15.91 -32.03 -12.68
C ASP A 161 -16.23 -31.32 -14.00
N GLU A 162 -15.72 -30.10 -14.21
CA GLU A 162 -15.95 -29.33 -15.43
C GLU A 162 -15.18 -29.85 -16.64
N MET A 163 -13.95 -30.33 -16.44
CA MET A 163 -13.18 -31.02 -17.49
C MET A 163 -13.90 -32.29 -17.96
N THR A 164 -14.30 -33.14 -17.02
CA THR A 164 -14.99 -34.41 -17.30
C THR A 164 -16.38 -34.21 -17.87
N ARG A 165 -17.10 -33.16 -17.46
CA ARG A 165 -18.39 -32.75 -18.03
C ARG A 165 -18.32 -32.54 -19.55
N LEU A 166 -17.20 -32.03 -20.06
CA LEU A 166 -16.97 -31.81 -21.49
C LEU A 166 -16.34 -33.00 -22.22
N GLY A 167 -16.16 -34.14 -21.53
CA GLY A 167 -15.63 -35.38 -22.10
C GLY A 167 -14.10 -35.48 -22.14
N PHE A 168 -13.42 -34.62 -21.36
CA PHE A 168 -11.96 -34.65 -21.19
C PHE A 168 -11.57 -35.31 -19.87
N ASP A 169 -10.34 -35.79 -19.77
CA ASP A 169 -9.82 -36.47 -18.59
C ASP A 169 -8.31 -36.25 -18.47
N PHE A 170 -7.73 -36.65 -17.34
CA PHE A 170 -6.28 -36.64 -17.17
C PHE A 170 -5.58 -37.54 -18.20
N LYS A 171 -4.43 -37.07 -18.66
CA LYS A 171 -3.48 -37.92 -19.40
C LYS A 171 -3.06 -39.12 -18.56
N LYS A 172 -3.10 -40.30 -19.16
CA LYS A 172 -2.65 -41.56 -18.53
C LYS A 172 -1.14 -41.55 -18.26
N GLU A 173 -0.38 -40.95 -19.17
CA GLU A 173 1.07 -40.82 -19.07
C GLU A 173 1.50 -39.38 -19.34
N GLN A 174 2.22 -38.79 -18.38
CA GLN A 174 2.79 -37.45 -18.52
C GLN A 174 4.13 -37.56 -19.26
N LYS A 175 4.06 -37.56 -20.60
CA LYS A 175 5.23 -37.67 -21.47
C LYS A 175 5.45 -36.38 -22.25
N ARG A 176 6.67 -35.85 -22.16
CA ARG A 176 7.12 -34.71 -22.96
C ARG A 176 7.11 -35.03 -24.45
N ARG A 177 6.50 -34.15 -25.26
CA ARG A 177 6.67 -34.11 -26.72
C ARG A 177 8.13 -33.81 -27.07
N THR A 178 8.79 -34.70 -27.81
CA THR A 178 10.20 -34.56 -28.23
C THR A 178 10.38 -34.42 -29.75
N ASP A 179 9.27 -34.52 -30.48
CA ASP A 179 9.14 -34.36 -31.92
C ASP A 179 9.08 -32.89 -32.36
N ILE A 180 8.68 -31.97 -31.46
CA ILE A 180 8.60 -30.52 -31.74
C ILE A 180 10.01 -29.95 -31.93
N LYS A 181 10.33 -29.50 -33.14
CA LYS A 181 11.62 -28.90 -33.49
C LYS A 181 11.62 -27.38 -33.42
N ALA A 182 10.48 -26.77 -33.63
CA ALA A 182 10.27 -25.34 -33.44
C ALA A 182 8.82 -25.09 -33.01
N PHE A 183 8.65 -24.11 -32.13
CA PHE A 183 7.36 -23.55 -31.76
C PHE A 183 7.36 -22.08 -32.19
N VAL A 184 6.40 -21.68 -33.02
CA VAL A 184 6.27 -20.31 -33.51
C VAL A 184 4.88 -19.80 -33.18
N GLU A 185 4.82 -18.75 -32.38
CA GLU A 185 3.58 -18.11 -31.97
C GLU A 185 3.61 -16.64 -32.37
N LEU A 186 2.52 -16.19 -32.98
CA LEU A 186 2.27 -14.77 -33.17
C LEU A 186 1.39 -14.31 -31.99
N HIS A 187 1.90 -13.35 -31.23
CA HIS A 187 1.21 -12.83 -30.05
C HIS A 187 1.13 -11.31 -30.14
N ILE A 188 0.06 -10.72 -29.61
CA ILE A 188 -0.01 -9.27 -29.45
C ILE A 188 0.95 -8.79 -28.36
N GLU A 189 1.41 -7.56 -28.46
CA GLU A 189 2.03 -6.92 -27.30
C GLU A 189 0.92 -6.47 -26.35
N GLN A 190 0.95 -6.97 -25.11
CA GLN A 190 0.10 -6.48 -24.02
C GLN A 190 0.75 -5.33 -23.22
N GLY A 191 2.04 -5.05 -23.48
CA GLY A 191 2.76 -3.88 -22.99
C GLY A 191 2.64 -2.68 -23.93
N ASN A 192 3.63 -1.78 -23.89
CA ASN A 192 3.67 -0.58 -24.72
C ASN A 192 5.04 -0.35 -25.38
N VAL A 193 5.91 -1.36 -25.47
CA VAL A 193 7.27 -1.19 -26.01
C VAL A 193 7.22 -0.98 -27.52
N LEU A 194 6.54 -1.85 -28.28
CA LEU A 194 6.40 -1.70 -29.73
C LEU A 194 5.68 -0.40 -30.09
N GLU A 195 4.65 -0.02 -29.33
CA GLU A 195 3.95 1.25 -29.50
C GLU A 195 4.88 2.45 -29.24
N ASN A 196 5.58 2.47 -28.11
CA ASN A 196 6.49 3.56 -27.74
C ASN A 196 7.69 3.68 -28.69
N GLU A 197 8.19 2.56 -29.20
CA GLU A 197 9.32 2.51 -30.13
C GLU A 197 8.88 2.64 -31.60
N ALA A 198 7.57 2.72 -31.87
CA ALA A 198 6.98 2.77 -33.21
C ALA A 198 7.43 1.60 -34.12
N LEU A 199 7.56 0.40 -33.54
CA LEU A 199 7.91 -0.83 -34.23
C LEU A 199 6.66 -1.66 -34.53
N GLN A 200 6.65 -2.35 -35.67
CA GLN A 200 5.51 -3.18 -36.08
C GLN A 200 5.61 -4.63 -35.61
N ILE A 201 6.83 -5.15 -35.45
CA ILE A 201 7.09 -6.55 -35.09
C ILE A 201 8.28 -6.59 -34.13
N GLY A 202 8.10 -7.29 -33.00
CA GLY A 202 9.19 -7.69 -32.10
C GLY A 202 9.41 -9.20 -32.18
N VAL A 203 10.68 -9.63 -32.23
CA VAL A 203 11.04 -11.04 -32.09
C VAL A 203 11.62 -11.25 -30.70
N VAL A 204 10.90 -11.98 -29.85
CA VAL A 204 11.32 -12.30 -28.49
C VAL A 204 11.82 -13.75 -28.42
N ASN A 205 12.87 -13.98 -27.63
CA ASN A 205 13.42 -15.32 -27.36
C ASN A 205 13.11 -15.82 -25.95
N ASN A 206 12.49 -14.99 -25.11
CA ASN A 206 12.11 -15.29 -23.74
C ASN A 206 10.79 -14.57 -23.40
N ILE A 207 10.01 -15.16 -22.48
CA ILE A 207 8.74 -14.61 -21.99
C ILE A 207 8.89 -14.39 -20.47
N VAL A 208 8.23 -13.35 -19.93
CA VAL A 208 8.23 -13.08 -18.49
C VAL A 208 7.39 -14.15 -17.77
N GLY A 209 8.01 -14.96 -16.92
CA GLY A 209 7.29 -15.92 -16.09
C GLY A 209 6.60 -15.26 -14.91
N GLN A 210 5.31 -15.55 -14.68
CA GLN A 210 4.57 -15.10 -13.50
C GLN A 210 4.54 -16.20 -12.41
N ARG A 211 4.67 -15.80 -11.13
CA ARG A 211 4.36 -16.65 -9.97
C ARG A 211 3.28 -15.97 -9.14
N ARG A 212 2.16 -16.64 -8.91
CA ARG A 212 1.04 -16.14 -8.11
C ARG A 212 0.98 -16.92 -6.79
N TYR A 213 0.79 -16.22 -5.67
CA TYR A 213 0.70 -16.81 -4.33
C TYR A 213 -0.57 -16.33 -3.63
N THR A 214 -1.32 -17.26 -3.03
CA THR A 214 -2.43 -16.92 -2.12
C THR A 214 -1.93 -17.02 -0.68
N VAL A 215 -1.91 -15.90 0.05
CA VAL A 215 -1.46 -15.84 1.45
C VAL A 215 -2.67 -15.65 2.37
N ILE A 216 -2.85 -16.58 3.32
CA ILE A 216 -3.86 -16.45 4.39
C ILE A 216 -3.15 -16.06 5.69
N LEU A 217 -3.35 -14.82 6.15
CA LEU A 217 -2.80 -14.31 7.40
C LEU A 217 -3.81 -14.52 8.54
N LYS A 218 -3.42 -15.24 9.59
CA LYS A 218 -4.19 -15.36 10.84
C LYS A 218 -3.46 -14.59 11.94
N GLY A 219 -4.08 -13.53 12.46
CA GLY A 219 -3.56 -12.72 13.55
C GLY A 219 -4.37 -12.87 14.83
N GLN A 220 -3.73 -12.62 15.98
CA GLN A 220 -4.37 -12.45 17.28
C GLN A 220 -3.84 -11.14 17.89
N ALA A 221 -4.72 -10.29 18.43
CA ALA A 221 -4.29 -9.13 19.19
C ALA A 221 -3.56 -9.59 20.45
N ASN A 222 -2.25 -9.35 20.52
CA ASN A 222 -1.43 -9.61 21.69
C ASN A 222 -0.43 -8.47 21.86
N HIS A 223 -0.91 -7.37 22.45
CA HIS A 223 -0.17 -6.11 22.54
C HIS A 223 1.11 -6.27 23.37
N ASP A 224 1.05 -6.94 24.52
CA ASP A 224 2.18 -6.98 25.46
C ASP A 224 3.30 -7.91 25.01
N TYR A 225 2.96 -9.11 24.55
CA TYR A 225 3.98 -10.05 24.07
C TYR A 225 4.69 -9.53 22.83
N SER A 226 3.94 -8.96 21.88
CA SER A 226 4.52 -8.41 20.65
C SER A 226 5.39 -7.18 20.96
N LEU A 227 4.95 -6.32 21.89
CA LEU A 227 5.73 -5.20 22.38
C LEU A 227 7.02 -5.67 23.06
N TYR A 228 6.94 -6.66 23.95
CA TYR A 228 8.09 -7.23 24.65
C TYR A 228 9.12 -7.84 23.69
N GLU A 229 8.70 -8.69 22.75
CA GLU A 229 9.62 -9.27 21.77
C GLU A 229 10.16 -8.21 20.80
N GLY A 230 9.34 -7.24 20.41
CA GLY A 230 9.77 -6.08 19.63
C GLY A 230 10.85 -5.27 20.34
N MET A 231 10.64 -4.93 21.61
CA MET A 231 11.62 -4.25 22.47
C MET A 231 12.93 -5.03 22.56
N LYS A 232 12.89 -6.36 22.72
CA LYS A 232 14.11 -7.20 22.70
C LYS A 232 14.86 -7.12 21.39
N GLN A 233 14.18 -7.03 20.25
CA GLN A 233 14.87 -6.85 18.96
C GLN A 233 15.44 -5.44 18.82
N ILE A 234 14.69 -4.41 19.20
CA ILE A 234 15.13 -3.01 19.12
C ILE A 234 16.35 -2.77 20.02
N ALA A 235 16.36 -3.32 21.24
CA ALA A 235 17.47 -3.18 22.18
C ALA A 235 18.82 -3.64 21.57
N LYS A 236 18.83 -4.70 20.75
CA LYS A 236 20.03 -5.19 20.06
C LYS A 236 20.61 -4.19 19.05
N THR A 237 19.79 -3.24 18.58
CA THR A 237 20.19 -2.27 17.55
C THR A 237 20.70 -0.94 18.13
N GLY A 238 20.50 -0.70 19.43
CA GLY A 238 20.78 0.59 20.07
C GLY A 238 19.82 1.72 19.68
N LYS A 239 18.79 1.43 18.88
CA LYS A 239 17.74 2.38 18.46
C LYS A 239 16.75 2.63 19.60
N VAL A 240 15.93 3.67 19.41
CA VAL A 240 14.89 4.10 20.36
C VAL A 240 13.52 3.64 19.85
N LEU A 241 12.71 3.05 20.73
CA LEU A 241 11.30 2.82 20.50
C LEU A 241 10.49 4.05 20.93
N ALA A 242 9.97 4.82 19.98
CA ALA A 242 8.97 5.85 20.24
C ALA A 242 7.57 5.20 20.30
N ILE A 243 6.76 5.55 21.30
CA ILE A 243 5.50 4.83 21.57
C ILE A 243 4.39 5.75 22.09
N HIS A 244 3.21 5.58 21.49
CA HIS A 244 1.94 6.07 22.01
C HIS A 244 1.50 5.21 23.20
N ALA A 245 1.17 5.83 24.33
CA ALA A 245 0.88 5.14 25.58
C ALA A 245 -0.51 5.50 26.15
N GLU A 246 -1.58 4.96 25.56
CA GLU A 246 -2.91 4.86 26.17
C GLU A 246 -3.39 3.40 26.13
N ASN A 247 -4.27 3.00 27.05
CA ASN A 247 -4.82 1.64 27.08
C ASN A 247 -6.04 1.54 26.15
N PRO A 248 -5.91 1.00 24.92
CA PRO A 248 -6.99 1.02 23.93
C PRO A 248 -8.20 0.19 24.39
N ALA A 249 -7.97 -0.93 25.10
CA ALA A 249 -9.06 -1.79 25.54
C ALA A 249 -10.03 -1.06 26.47
N ILE A 250 -9.53 -0.15 27.31
CA ILE A 250 -10.36 0.66 28.21
C ILE A 250 -10.95 1.84 27.45
N THR A 251 -10.13 2.61 26.72
CA THR A 251 -10.60 3.82 26.03
C THR A 251 -11.65 3.52 24.98
N ASP A 252 -11.48 2.44 24.22
CA ASP A 252 -12.42 2.05 23.17
C ASP A 252 -13.74 1.58 23.78
N ARG A 253 -13.68 0.85 24.90
CA ARG A 253 -14.88 0.39 25.59
C ARG A 253 -15.66 1.56 26.21
N LEU A 254 -14.97 2.50 26.85
CA LEU A 254 -15.60 3.71 27.38
C LEU A 254 -16.18 4.57 26.25
N GLY A 255 -15.46 4.69 25.13
CA GLY A 255 -15.92 5.36 23.91
C GLY A 255 -17.19 4.75 23.35
N GLU A 256 -17.23 3.42 23.23
CA GLU A 256 -18.41 2.68 22.75
C GLU A 256 -19.63 2.88 23.67
N ILE A 257 -19.41 2.87 24.99
CA ILE A 257 -20.49 3.11 25.98
C ILE A 257 -21.02 4.53 25.85
N ALA A 258 -20.15 5.54 25.80
CA ALA A 258 -20.55 6.93 25.64
C ALA A 258 -21.33 7.16 24.34
N TYR A 259 -20.82 6.62 23.23
CA TYR A 259 -21.50 6.67 21.93
C TYR A 259 -22.89 6.04 21.97
N LYS A 260 -23.04 4.86 22.60
CA LYS A 260 -24.34 4.18 22.77
C LYS A 260 -25.30 4.96 23.67
N ASN A 261 -24.78 5.74 24.61
CA ASN A 261 -25.57 6.61 25.47
C ASN A 261 -25.97 7.93 24.79
N GLY A 262 -25.55 8.16 23.54
CA GLY A 262 -25.88 9.37 22.79
C GLY A 262 -24.99 10.57 23.14
N GLU A 263 -23.86 10.36 23.80
CA GLU A 263 -22.86 11.40 24.05
C GLU A 263 -22.24 11.84 22.71
N THR A 264 -22.07 13.15 22.53
CA THR A 264 -21.58 13.74 21.27
C THR A 264 -20.51 14.81 21.45
N THR A 265 -20.26 15.26 22.69
CA THR A 265 -19.35 16.38 22.98
C THR A 265 -17.89 15.94 23.08
N LEU A 266 -16.97 16.87 22.88
CA LEU A 266 -15.54 16.68 23.11
C LEU A 266 -15.24 16.49 24.59
N ALA A 267 -15.96 17.19 25.48
CA ALA A 267 -15.85 16.95 26.92
C ALA A 267 -16.23 15.50 27.28
N ALA A 268 -17.29 14.94 26.68
CA ALA A 268 -17.63 13.53 26.87
C ALA A 268 -16.55 12.61 26.30
N TYR A 269 -15.98 12.92 25.13
CA TYR A 269 -14.85 12.17 24.56
C TYR A 269 -13.63 12.15 25.51
N VAL A 270 -13.26 13.29 26.11
CA VAL A 270 -12.19 13.38 27.12
C VAL A 270 -12.47 12.44 28.30
N ASN A 271 -13.71 12.39 28.79
CA ASN A 271 -14.13 11.50 29.89
C ASN A 271 -14.00 10.01 29.57
N THR A 272 -14.05 9.63 28.29
CA THR A 272 -13.81 8.23 27.87
C THR A 272 -12.35 7.81 27.84
N ARG A 273 -11.44 8.77 28.03
CA ARG A 273 -9.98 8.55 28.01
C ARG A 273 -9.35 9.07 29.30
N PRO A 274 -9.81 8.66 30.49
CA PRO A 274 -9.36 9.24 31.75
C PRO A 274 -7.84 9.07 31.96
N VAL A 275 -7.21 9.99 32.70
CA VAL A 275 -5.75 10.05 32.93
C VAL A 275 -5.12 8.68 33.23
N PHE A 276 -5.79 7.83 34.01
CA PHE A 276 -5.23 6.53 34.38
C PHE A 276 -4.96 5.60 33.18
N THR A 277 -5.66 5.73 32.05
CA THR A 277 -5.42 4.88 30.86
C THR A 277 -4.10 5.21 30.19
N GLU A 278 -3.66 6.46 30.30
CA GLU A 278 -2.34 6.92 29.86
C GLU A 278 -1.27 6.47 30.87
N VAL A 279 -1.46 6.77 32.15
CA VAL A 279 -0.51 6.44 33.23
C VAL A 279 -0.24 4.93 33.34
N GLU A 280 -1.28 4.08 33.27
CA GLU A 280 -1.11 2.62 33.31
C GLU A 280 -0.25 2.13 32.14
N SER A 281 -0.51 2.65 30.93
CA SER A 281 0.23 2.25 29.74
C SER A 281 1.68 2.72 29.79
N ILE A 282 1.93 3.93 30.29
CA ILE A 282 3.29 4.44 30.52
C ILE A 282 4.04 3.53 31.50
N ARG A 283 3.44 3.18 32.64
CA ARG A 283 4.04 2.27 33.64
C ARG A 283 4.36 0.90 33.05
N ARG A 284 3.41 0.31 32.30
CA ARG A 284 3.58 -0.98 31.63
C ARG A 284 4.73 -0.96 30.64
N VAL A 285 4.80 0.06 29.78
CA VAL A 285 5.88 0.25 28.79
C VAL A 285 7.23 0.44 29.48
N ILE A 286 7.31 1.28 30.51
CA ILE A 286 8.52 1.50 31.31
C ILE A 286 9.02 0.20 31.92
N TYR A 287 8.12 -0.60 32.51
CA TYR A 287 8.49 -1.87 33.11
C TYR A 287 9.07 -2.85 32.07
N LEU A 288 8.43 -2.97 30.91
CA LEU A 288 8.94 -3.81 29.82
C LEU A 288 10.29 -3.29 29.29
N ALA A 289 10.47 -1.98 29.17
CA ALA A 289 11.75 -1.38 28.79
C ALA A 289 12.85 -1.70 29.81
N LYS A 290 12.54 -1.64 31.12
CA LYS A 290 13.46 -2.02 32.20
C LYS A 290 13.89 -3.49 32.11
N VAL A 291 12.95 -4.39 31.83
CA VAL A 291 13.23 -5.84 31.69
C VAL A 291 14.06 -6.13 30.44
N THR A 292 13.78 -5.44 29.33
CA THR A 292 14.40 -5.73 28.03
C THR A 292 15.67 -4.94 27.75
N GLY A 293 15.94 -3.88 28.51
CA GLY A 293 17.00 -2.91 28.22
C GLY A 293 16.73 -2.03 27.01
N CYS A 294 15.49 -1.99 26.50
CA CYS A 294 15.13 -1.18 25.35
C CYS A 294 15.08 0.31 25.71
N ARG A 295 15.71 1.16 24.88
CA ARG A 295 15.63 2.62 25.02
C ARG A 295 14.27 3.08 24.48
N ILE A 296 13.51 3.81 25.29
CA ILE A 296 12.14 4.22 24.93
C ILE A 296 11.94 5.73 24.93
N HIS A 297 11.00 6.18 24.11
CA HIS A 297 10.52 7.56 24.09
C HIS A 297 8.99 7.55 24.17
N ILE A 298 8.42 8.11 25.22
CA ILE A 298 6.96 8.19 25.40
C ILE A 298 6.45 9.42 24.62
N CYS A 299 5.67 9.17 23.58
CA CYS A 299 5.10 10.21 22.74
C CYS A 299 3.98 10.97 23.46
N HIS A 300 3.79 12.25 23.07
CA HIS A 300 2.61 13.09 23.30
C HIS A 300 1.91 12.88 24.68
N ILE A 301 2.64 12.98 25.79
CA ILE A 301 2.06 12.91 27.15
C ILE A 301 1.12 14.10 27.37
N ALA A 302 -0.10 13.83 27.81
CA ALA A 302 -1.15 14.83 28.03
C ALA A 302 -1.46 15.08 29.51
N CYS A 303 -0.84 14.35 30.44
CA CYS A 303 -1.04 14.49 31.88
C CYS A 303 0.27 14.60 32.67
N HIS A 304 0.27 15.36 33.77
CA HIS A 304 1.48 15.55 34.58
C HIS A 304 1.90 14.25 35.28
N GLU A 305 0.95 13.41 35.68
CA GLU A 305 1.22 12.11 36.29
C GLU A 305 2.03 11.19 35.34
N GLY A 306 1.77 11.26 34.03
CA GLY A 306 2.55 10.52 33.03
C GLY A 306 4.01 10.97 33.00
N VAL A 307 4.27 12.28 33.11
CA VAL A 307 5.63 12.84 33.19
C VAL A 307 6.32 12.39 34.48
N GLU A 308 5.62 12.39 35.61
CA GLU A 308 6.15 11.93 36.90
C GLU A 308 6.60 10.47 36.87
N GLU A 309 5.86 9.58 36.18
CA GLU A 309 6.28 8.18 36.00
C GLU A 309 7.57 8.06 35.18
N VAL A 310 7.73 8.91 34.16
CA VAL A 310 8.98 8.97 33.38
C VAL A 310 10.14 9.46 34.23
N ILE A 311 9.95 10.49 35.05
CA ILE A 311 10.98 11.00 35.98
C ILE A 311 11.43 9.88 36.93
N LYS A 312 10.49 9.20 37.60
CA LYS A 312 10.79 8.07 38.51
C LYS A 312 11.59 6.98 37.79
N ALA A 313 11.19 6.61 36.58
CA ALA A 313 11.88 5.59 35.80
C ALA A 313 13.32 5.98 35.42
N ARG A 314 13.57 7.26 35.10
CA ARG A 314 14.94 7.76 34.87
C ARG A 314 15.79 7.67 36.13
N GLU A 315 15.24 8.01 37.29
CA GLU A 315 15.93 7.89 38.58
C GLU A 315 16.29 6.43 38.91
N GLU A 316 15.47 5.48 38.44
CA GLU A 316 15.75 4.04 38.52
C GLU A 316 16.73 3.52 37.44
N GLY A 317 17.24 4.40 36.58
CA GLY A 317 18.21 4.06 35.54
C GLY A 317 17.62 3.53 34.22
N VAL A 318 16.30 3.62 34.02
CA VAL A 318 15.67 3.28 32.74
C VAL A 318 16.01 4.36 31.71
N ASP A 319 16.46 3.96 30.52
CA ASP A 319 16.74 4.88 29.42
C ASP A 319 15.42 5.31 28.73
N VAL A 320 14.71 6.22 29.37
CA VAL A 320 13.42 6.77 28.94
C VAL A 320 13.47 8.28 28.76
N THR A 321 12.83 8.75 27.70
CA THR A 321 12.55 10.16 27.43
C THR A 321 11.05 10.33 27.18
N CYS A 322 10.55 11.56 27.25
CA CYS A 322 9.16 11.87 26.92
C CYS A 322 9.00 13.23 26.25
N GLU A 323 7.94 13.35 25.48
CA GLU A 323 7.49 14.59 24.88
C GLU A 323 6.06 14.92 25.29
N THR A 324 5.73 16.21 25.19
CA THR A 324 4.34 16.68 25.11
C THR A 324 4.18 17.49 23.82
N CYS A 325 2.97 17.95 23.56
CA CYS A 325 2.65 18.71 22.37
C CYS A 325 2.10 20.08 22.71
N THR A 326 2.32 21.06 21.81
CA THR A 326 1.91 22.45 22.02
C THR A 326 0.41 22.60 22.36
N HIS A 327 -0.45 21.73 21.80
CA HIS A 327 -1.88 21.79 22.08
C HIS A 327 -2.25 21.42 23.53
N TYR A 328 -1.47 20.59 24.22
CA TYR A 328 -1.68 20.29 25.66
C TYR A 328 -1.22 21.43 26.57
N LEU A 329 -0.33 22.29 26.09
CA LEU A 329 0.14 23.48 26.78
C LEU A 329 -0.71 24.73 26.48
N TYR A 330 -1.50 24.69 25.40
CA TYR A 330 -2.26 25.83 24.90
C TYR A 330 -3.76 25.75 25.23
N PHE A 331 -4.41 24.62 24.92
CA PHE A 331 -5.85 24.45 25.12
C PHE A 331 -6.18 23.75 26.42
N THR A 332 -7.41 23.93 26.89
CA THR A 332 -7.99 23.16 28.00
C THR A 332 -9.34 22.56 27.63
N THR A 333 -9.81 21.55 28.37
CA THR A 333 -11.09 20.87 28.11
C THR A 333 -12.29 21.82 28.04
N ASP A 334 -12.30 22.89 28.84
CA ASP A 334 -13.44 23.80 28.99
C ASP A 334 -13.79 24.59 27.72
N GLU A 335 -12.85 24.74 26.78
CA GLU A 335 -13.09 25.45 25.53
C GLU A 335 -13.28 24.53 24.31
N LEU A 336 -13.05 23.21 24.45
CA LEU A 336 -12.97 22.31 23.30
C LEU A 336 -14.29 22.25 22.52
N ASP A 337 -15.42 22.15 23.23
CA ASP A 337 -16.75 22.09 22.59
C ASP A 337 -17.07 23.36 21.81
N ALA A 338 -16.61 24.53 22.28
CA ALA A 338 -16.78 25.79 21.57
C ALA A 338 -15.90 25.89 20.32
N ILE A 339 -14.72 25.26 20.33
CA ILE A 339 -13.82 25.16 19.17
C ILE A 339 -14.36 24.14 18.15
N GLY A 340 -14.90 23.03 18.63
CA GLY A 340 -15.41 21.94 17.82
C GLY A 340 -14.35 20.91 17.37
N PRO A 341 -14.72 19.93 16.53
CA PRO A 341 -13.94 18.71 16.26
C PRO A 341 -12.50 18.90 15.76
N VAL A 342 -12.16 20.09 15.27
CA VAL A 342 -10.81 20.44 14.79
C VAL A 342 -9.74 20.33 15.88
N VAL A 343 -10.14 20.38 17.16
CA VAL A 343 -9.26 20.25 18.33
C VAL A 343 -9.24 18.83 18.92
N LYS A 344 -9.99 17.87 18.35
CA LYS A 344 -9.97 16.46 18.80
C LYS A 344 -8.62 15.80 18.50
N CYS A 345 -8.00 15.18 19.50
CA CYS A 345 -6.77 14.39 19.40
C CYS A 345 -6.74 13.23 20.42
N SER A 346 -5.75 12.34 20.30
CA SER A 346 -5.47 11.26 21.26
C SER A 346 -3.98 11.28 21.63
N PRO A 347 -3.60 11.35 22.91
CA PRO A 347 -4.45 11.55 24.08
C PRO A 347 -5.27 12.85 24.02
N PRO A 348 -6.40 12.97 24.73
CA PRO A 348 -7.24 14.16 24.64
C PRO A 348 -6.62 15.33 25.44
N ILE A 349 -6.92 16.56 25.02
CA ILE A 349 -6.59 17.77 25.78
C ILE A 349 -7.35 17.77 27.11
N ARG A 350 -6.61 18.04 28.19
CA ARG A 350 -7.07 17.94 29.58
C ARG A 350 -7.51 19.28 30.14
N ASP A 351 -8.01 19.25 31.37
CA ASP A 351 -8.40 20.43 32.13
C ASP A 351 -7.20 21.36 32.45
N ALA A 352 -7.52 22.53 33.00
CA ALA A 352 -6.52 23.54 33.36
C ALA A 352 -5.53 23.07 34.44
N GLN A 353 -5.93 22.14 35.32
CA GLN A 353 -5.05 21.60 36.34
C GLN A 353 -3.93 20.77 35.70
N GLN A 354 -4.30 19.90 34.75
CA GLN A 354 -3.36 19.10 33.99
C GLN A 354 -2.45 19.97 33.11
N GLN A 355 -3.00 20.99 32.45
CA GLN A 355 -2.20 21.96 31.68
C GLN A 355 -1.18 22.68 32.59
N ALA A 356 -1.59 23.13 33.78
CA ALA A 356 -0.69 23.77 34.73
C ALA A 356 0.45 22.82 35.16
N GLY A 357 0.14 21.56 35.44
CA GLY A 357 1.16 20.54 35.76
C GLY A 357 2.16 20.30 34.62
N LEU A 358 1.71 20.28 33.36
CA LEU A 358 2.60 20.18 32.21
C LEU A 358 3.49 21.42 32.04
N TRP A 359 2.97 22.62 32.34
CA TRP A 359 3.77 23.84 32.36
C TRP A 359 4.85 23.81 33.45
N GLU A 360 4.53 23.34 34.65
CA GLU A 360 5.52 23.15 35.72
C GLU A 360 6.68 22.23 35.26
N HIS A 361 6.36 21.10 34.63
CA HIS A 361 7.38 20.20 34.07
C HIS A 361 8.14 20.78 32.87
N THR A 362 7.51 21.68 32.11
CA THR A 362 8.17 22.39 31.01
C THR A 362 9.20 23.39 31.53
N LEU A 363 8.83 24.18 32.54
CA LEU A 363 9.65 25.23 33.14
C LEU A 363 10.77 24.66 34.01
N HIS A 364 10.46 23.67 34.84
CA HIS A 364 11.36 23.16 35.88
C HIS A 364 12.01 21.81 35.53
N GLY A 365 11.67 21.23 34.38
CA GLY A 365 12.20 19.95 33.91
C GLY A 365 11.25 18.78 34.15
N GLY A 366 11.46 17.71 33.38
CA GLY A 366 10.57 16.54 33.33
C GLY A 366 10.32 16.12 31.89
N LEU A 367 9.93 17.10 31.06
CA LEU A 367 9.76 16.95 29.62
C LEU A 367 11.08 17.14 28.87
N ASP A 368 11.34 16.27 27.89
CA ASP A 368 12.50 16.40 27.02
C ASP A 368 12.18 17.18 25.76
N PHE A 369 11.02 16.92 25.13
CA PHE A 369 10.62 17.54 23.88
C PHE A 369 9.27 18.26 23.97
N ILE A 370 9.09 19.25 23.10
CA ILE A 370 7.77 19.78 22.73
C ILE A 370 7.60 19.63 21.22
N THR A 371 6.63 18.82 20.82
CA THR A 371 6.36 18.48 19.42
C THR A 371 4.99 18.99 18.97
N SER A 372 4.68 18.85 17.68
CA SER A 372 3.39 19.26 17.15
C SER A 372 2.35 18.13 17.14
N ASP A 373 2.81 16.86 17.10
CA ASP A 373 2.02 15.68 16.69
C ASP A 373 1.10 15.99 15.49
N HIS A 374 1.73 16.53 14.42
CA HIS A 374 0.96 17.06 13.31
C HIS A 374 0.29 15.93 12.55
N SER A 375 -1.03 15.92 12.65
CA SER A 375 -1.87 14.89 12.11
C SER A 375 -3.00 15.60 11.37
N PRO A 376 -2.82 15.89 10.06
CA PRO A 376 -3.86 16.50 9.24
C PRO A 376 -4.82 15.44 8.69
N CYS A 377 -6.08 15.83 8.49
CA CYS A 377 -7.07 15.03 7.77
C CYS A 377 -7.86 15.88 6.78
N THR A 378 -8.68 15.24 5.96
CA THR A 378 -9.62 15.93 5.08
C THR A 378 -10.81 16.51 5.88
N PRO A 379 -11.46 17.57 5.37
CA PRO A 379 -12.61 18.17 6.05
C PRO A 379 -13.74 17.17 6.37
N ASP A 380 -14.05 16.23 5.48
CA ASP A 380 -15.15 15.26 5.65
C ASP A 380 -14.95 14.28 6.82
N LEU A 381 -13.70 13.99 7.18
CA LEU A 381 -13.35 13.19 8.35
C LEU A 381 -13.41 14.01 9.65
N LYS A 382 -13.30 15.33 9.56
CA LYS A 382 -13.19 16.23 10.71
C LYS A 382 -14.52 16.89 11.07
N ASP A 383 -15.25 17.35 10.07
CA ASP A 383 -16.50 18.08 10.19
C ASP A 383 -17.65 17.12 10.49
N LYS A 384 -17.69 16.65 11.74
CA LYS A 384 -18.75 15.79 12.29
C LYS A 384 -19.37 16.49 13.49
N ALA A 385 -20.70 16.54 13.54
CA ALA A 385 -21.41 17.04 14.71
C ALA A 385 -21.14 16.19 15.97
N ASN A 386 -20.90 14.89 15.78
CA ASN A 386 -20.57 13.97 16.86
C ASN A 386 -19.05 13.84 17.02
N ALA A 387 -18.52 14.28 18.15
CA ALA A 387 -17.10 14.20 18.47
C ALA A 387 -16.56 12.77 18.41
N PHE A 388 -17.37 11.74 18.69
CA PHE A 388 -16.94 10.33 18.63
C PHE A 388 -16.74 9.83 17.19
N GLU A 389 -17.38 10.45 16.21
CA GLU A 389 -17.26 10.11 14.78
C GLU A 389 -16.15 10.92 14.09
N ALA A 390 -15.82 12.10 14.60
CA ALA A 390 -14.76 12.94 14.06
C ALA A 390 -13.39 12.25 14.15
N TRP A 391 -12.55 12.41 13.15
CA TRP A 391 -11.19 11.89 13.19
C TRP A 391 -10.32 12.66 14.23
N GLY A 392 -9.53 11.93 15.01
CA GLY A 392 -8.65 12.49 16.04
C GLY A 392 -7.25 12.80 15.48
N GLY A 393 -6.82 14.05 15.62
CA GLY A 393 -5.50 14.55 15.20
C GLY A 393 -5.51 16.05 14.95
N ILE A 394 -4.41 16.75 15.27
CA ILE A 394 -4.34 18.22 15.20
C ILE A 394 -3.38 18.67 14.09
N SER A 395 -3.86 19.59 13.26
CA SER A 395 -3.03 20.32 12.31
C SER A 395 -2.33 21.51 12.98
N GLY A 396 -1.08 21.31 13.44
CA GLY A 396 -0.33 22.34 14.17
C GLY A 396 1.17 22.45 13.93
N VAL A 397 1.77 21.81 12.91
CA VAL A 397 3.24 21.87 12.72
C VAL A 397 3.75 23.29 12.47
N GLN A 398 3.01 24.11 11.71
CA GLN A 398 3.42 25.47 11.35
C GLN A 398 3.51 26.40 12.56
N ASN A 399 2.58 26.25 13.50
CA ASN A 399 2.46 27.14 14.66
C ASN A 399 3.11 26.56 15.93
N ASN A 400 3.97 25.54 15.79
CA ASN A 400 4.59 24.91 16.95
C ASN A 400 5.62 25.83 17.64
N VAL A 401 6.35 26.63 16.85
CA VAL A 401 7.49 27.44 17.33
C VAL A 401 7.03 28.76 17.94
N ASP A 402 6.18 29.51 17.22
CA ASP A 402 5.70 30.83 17.62
C ASP A 402 4.74 30.78 18.81
N ILE A 403 3.79 29.83 18.83
CA ILE A 403 2.91 29.61 19.99
C ILE A 403 3.73 29.24 21.22
N LEU A 404 4.66 28.29 21.10
CA LEU A 404 5.49 27.90 22.24
C LEU A 404 6.39 29.05 22.71
N PHE A 405 6.90 29.86 21.79
CA PHE A 405 7.71 31.02 22.15
C PHE A 405 6.87 32.06 22.90
N ASP A 406 5.67 32.37 22.42
CA ASP A 406 4.77 33.31 23.09
C ASP A 406 4.31 32.79 24.46
N GLU A 407 3.75 31.60 24.52
CA GLU A 407 3.23 31.02 25.77
C GLU A 407 4.34 30.69 26.78
N GLY A 408 5.44 30.12 26.32
CA GLY A 408 6.53 29.69 27.18
C GLY A 408 7.47 30.84 27.54
N VAL A 409 8.09 31.46 26.53
CA VAL A 409 9.16 32.45 26.76
C VAL A 409 8.57 33.80 27.19
N GLN A 410 7.61 34.34 26.43
CA GLN A 410 7.09 35.69 26.69
C GLN A 410 6.17 35.74 27.91
N LYS A 411 5.23 34.79 28.02
CA LYS A 411 4.19 34.80 29.05
C LYS A 411 4.59 34.12 30.37
N ARG A 412 5.48 33.11 30.33
CA ARG A 412 5.81 32.26 31.49
C ARG A 412 7.28 32.24 31.90
N GLY A 413 8.15 32.95 31.17
CA GLY A 413 9.57 33.08 31.54
C GLY A 413 10.43 31.85 31.26
N LEU A 414 10.03 30.98 30.33
CA LEU A 414 10.87 29.89 29.84
C LEU A 414 12.15 30.47 29.23
N SER A 415 13.32 30.04 29.71
CA SER A 415 14.58 30.55 29.16
C SER A 415 14.75 30.17 27.68
N LEU A 416 15.37 31.06 26.89
CA LEU A 416 15.64 30.79 25.47
C LEU A 416 16.45 29.50 25.25
N LYS A 417 17.38 29.19 26.16
CA LYS A 417 18.14 27.93 26.10
C LYS A 417 17.20 26.73 26.25
N LYS A 418 16.33 26.73 27.27
CA LYS A 418 15.39 25.63 27.50
C LYS A 418 14.39 25.49 26.34
N PHE A 419 13.90 26.60 25.79
CA PHE A 419 13.10 26.62 24.58
C PHE A 419 13.81 25.90 23.42
N ALA A 420 15.06 26.28 23.12
CA ALA A 420 15.86 25.63 22.06
C ALA A 420 16.22 24.16 22.39
N ASP A 421 16.41 23.82 23.67
CA ASP A 421 16.65 22.45 24.10
C ASP A 421 15.44 21.56 23.78
N LEU A 422 14.23 22.02 24.14
CA LEU A 422 12.97 21.28 24.01
C LEU A 422 12.56 21.01 22.55
N ILE A 423 12.84 21.92 21.62
CA ILE A 423 12.37 21.78 20.22
C ILE A 423 13.45 21.34 19.24
N ALA A 424 14.73 21.34 19.64
CA ALA A 424 15.82 21.10 18.71
C ALA A 424 16.97 20.27 19.30
N THR A 425 17.55 20.70 20.43
CA THR A 425 18.75 20.03 20.97
C THR A 425 18.45 18.62 21.47
N ASN A 426 17.44 18.47 22.33
CA ASN A 426 17.11 17.20 22.95
C ASN A 426 16.62 16.16 21.93
N PRO A 427 15.75 16.49 20.95
CA PRO A 427 15.41 15.56 19.87
C PRO A 427 16.64 15.15 19.04
N ALA A 428 17.51 16.11 18.71
CA ALA A 428 18.72 15.80 17.94
C ALA A 428 19.65 14.83 18.70
N ASP A 429 19.79 15.00 20.01
CA ASP A 429 20.58 14.10 20.85
C ASP A 429 19.93 12.72 20.98
N ARG A 430 18.61 12.65 21.21
CA ARG A 430 17.91 11.38 21.38
C ARG A 430 18.03 10.49 20.14
N PHE A 431 17.91 11.09 18.97
CA PHE A 431 17.92 10.40 17.68
C PHE A 431 19.27 10.45 16.96
N ASN A 432 20.36 10.82 17.67
CA ASN A 432 21.73 10.84 17.15
C ASN A 432 21.90 11.66 15.86
N LEU A 433 21.19 12.79 15.74
CA LEU A 433 21.27 13.72 14.62
C LEU A 433 22.47 14.66 14.79
N SER A 434 23.66 14.11 14.58
CA SER A 434 24.95 14.76 14.85
C SER A 434 25.16 16.13 14.20
N GLN A 435 24.45 16.47 13.13
CA GLN A 435 24.56 17.77 12.45
C GLN A 435 23.50 18.79 12.87
N LYS A 436 22.48 18.39 13.64
CA LYS A 436 21.28 19.18 13.90
C LYS A 436 21.20 19.72 15.32
N GLY A 437 20.27 20.65 15.53
CA GLY A 437 19.78 21.05 16.84
C GLY A 437 20.73 21.89 17.70
N ARG A 438 21.86 22.38 17.18
CA ARG A 438 22.80 23.21 17.94
C ARG A 438 23.44 24.29 17.08
N ILE A 439 23.53 25.50 17.64
CA ILE A 439 24.29 26.61 17.06
C ILE A 439 25.74 26.50 17.56
N THR A 440 26.58 25.80 16.80
CA THR A 440 28.02 25.63 17.11
C THR A 440 28.77 25.42 15.80
N VAL A 441 30.03 25.86 15.73
CA VAL A 441 30.89 25.69 14.56
C VAL A 441 30.93 24.21 14.13
N GLY A 442 30.67 23.95 12.84
CA GLY A 442 30.67 22.61 12.23
C GLY A 442 29.30 21.92 12.14
N LYS A 443 28.25 22.46 12.77
CA LYS A 443 26.87 22.00 12.61
C LYS A 443 26.24 22.58 11.35
N ASP A 444 25.13 21.99 10.91
CA ASP A 444 24.37 22.53 9.79
C ASP A 444 23.79 23.90 10.17
N ALA A 445 23.80 24.81 9.20
CA ALA A 445 23.30 26.17 9.34
C ALA A 445 21.76 26.20 9.26
N ASP A 446 21.12 25.56 10.25
CA ASP A 446 19.67 25.46 10.40
C ASP A 446 19.22 26.42 11.50
N PHE A 447 18.50 27.49 11.12
CA PHE A 447 18.12 28.57 12.03
C PHE A 447 16.66 28.96 11.85
N VAL A 448 16.07 29.41 12.95
CA VAL A 448 14.80 30.13 12.94
C VAL A 448 15.03 31.51 13.55
N LEU A 449 14.63 32.56 12.85
CA LEU A 449 14.63 33.93 13.37
C LEU A 449 13.22 34.22 13.86
N ILE A 450 13.08 34.49 15.15
CA ILE A 450 11.80 34.77 15.80
C ILE A 450 11.76 36.26 16.13
N LYS A 451 10.67 36.92 15.76
CA LYS A 451 10.40 38.32 16.11
C LYS A 451 9.51 38.35 17.36
N PRO A 452 10.08 38.65 18.55
CA PRO A 452 9.31 38.72 19.79
C PRO A 452 8.41 39.96 19.80
N ASN A 453 7.36 39.94 20.62
CA ASN A 453 6.41 41.05 20.80
C ASN A 453 5.83 41.58 19.47
N SER A 454 5.54 40.67 18.55
CA SER A 454 5.00 40.98 17.22
C SER A 454 3.77 40.10 17.02
N SER A 455 2.63 40.56 17.54
CA SER A 455 1.41 39.75 17.52
C SER A 455 0.74 39.70 16.16
N TYR A 456 0.04 38.60 15.90
CA TYR A 456 -0.86 38.46 14.77
C TYR A 456 -2.00 37.50 15.12
N THR A 457 -3.12 37.64 14.41
CA THR A 457 -4.20 36.67 14.47
C THR A 457 -4.02 35.66 13.35
N LEU A 458 -3.89 34.38 13.69
CA LEU A 458 -3.74 33.33 12.69
C LEU A 458 -5.02 33.20 11.86
N LYS A 459 -4.89 33.21 10.54
CA LYS A 459 -5.98 32.99 9.59
C LYS A 459 -5.78 31.70 8.82
N ALA A 460 -6.85 31.20 8.21
CA ALA A 460 -6.78 30.04 7.32
C ALA A 460 -5.83 30.27 6.12
N GLU A 461 -5.84 31.50 5.58
CA GLU A 461 -4.99 31.91 4.45
C GLU A 461 -3.49 31.91 4.76
N ASP A 462 -3.12 31.94 6.04
CA ASP A 462 -1.72 31.87 6.47
C ASP A 462 -1.20 30.42 6.46
N LEU A 463 -2.07 29.41 6.40
CA LEU A 463 -1.70 28.01 6.54
C LEU A 463 -1.20 27.41 5.21
N GLU A 464 -0.02 26.79 5.28
CA GLU A 464 0.62 26.05 4.18
C GLU A 464 0.21 24.57 4.13
N TYR A 465 -0.75 24.16 4.98
CA TYR A 465 -1.29 22.80 4.95
C TYR A 465 -2.14 22.58 3.71
N ARG A 466 -2.13 21.34 3.18
CA ARG A 466 -3.03 20.93 2.09
C ARG A 466 -4.50 21.26 2.37
N ASN A 467 -4.93 21.04 3.62
CA ASN A 467 -6.24 21.46 4.12
C ASN A 467 -5.99 22.54 5.17
N GLN A 468 -6.45 23.76 4.91
CA GLN A 468 -6.27 24.94 5.77
C GLN A 468 -7.18 24.87 7.02
N ILE A 469 -7.01 23.81 7.80
CA ILE A 469 -7.72 23.51 9.03
C ILE A 469 -6.70 23.56 10.16
N SER A 470 -7.00 24.30 11.22
CA SER A 470 -6.23 24.28 12.46
C SER A 470 -7.09 24.78 13.63
N PRO A 471 -6.99 24.19 14.83
CA PRO A 471 -7.68 24.72 16.01
C PRO A 471 -7.14 26.09 16.46
N TYR A 472 -6.00 26.53 15.91
CA TYR A 472 -5.38 27.82 16.23
C TYR A 472 -5.90 28.98 15.37
N ILE A 473 -6.71 28.74 14.34
CA ILE A 473 -7.29 29.81 13.51
C ILE A 473 -8.12 30.75 14.41
N GLY A 474 -7.95 32.06 14.24
CA GLY A 474 -8.59 33.10 15.03
C GLY A 474 -7.89 33.40 16.37
N ARG A 475 -6.85 32.65 16.75
CA ARG A 475 -6.05 32.93 17.94
C ARG A 475 -5.03 34.03 17.68
N GLU A 476 -4.82 34.89 18.68
CA GLU A 476 -3.73 35.87 18.67
C GLU A 476 -2.45 35.22 19.22
N ILE A 477 -1.39 35.23 18.42
CA ILE A 477 -0.07 34.69 18.77
C ILE A 477 0.90 35.87 18.89
N GLY A 478 1.53 36.05 20.05
CA GLY A 478 2.32 37.23 20.41
C GLY A 478 3.74 37.31 19.82
N ALA A 479 4.11 36.38 18.95
CA ALA A 479 5.40 36.32 18.27
C ALA A 479 5.24 35.79 16.83
N GLN A 480 6.21 36.05 15.97
CA GLN A 480 6.23 35.58 14.59
C GLN A 480 7.55 34.93 14.22
N VAL A 481 7.51 33.86 13.43
CA VAL A 481 8.69 33.37 12.72
C VAL A 481 8.97 34.34 11.56
N ALA A 482 10.09 35.05 11.62
CA ALA A 482 10.49 36.02 10.61
C ALA A 482 11.18 35.38 9.41
N GLN A 483 11.99 34.35 9.66
CA GLN A 483 12.77 33.66 8.65
C GLN A 483 13.15 32.24 9.12
N THR A 484 13.16 31.30 8.19
CA THR A 484 13.69 29.95 8.41
C THR A 484 14.83 29.69 7.42
N ILE A 485 15.97 29.26 7.95
CA ILE A 485 17.19 28.98 7.20
C ILE A 485 17.49 27.48 7.35
N LEU A 486 17.73 26.79 6.24
CA LEU A 486 18.10 25.38 6.18
C LEU A 486 19.44 25.26 5.46
N ARG A 487 20.47 24.74 6.15
CA ARG A 487 21.86 24.61 5.66
C ARG A 487 22.39 25.88 4.98
N GLY A 488 22.10 27.02 5.60
CA GLY A 488 22.58 28.33 5.15
C GLY A 488 21.74 28.98 4.05
N GLN A 489 20.66 28.34 3.59
CA GLN A 489 19.74 28.88 2.60
C GLN A 489 18.43 29.31 3.26
N SER A 490 17.95 30.52 2.94
CA SER A 490 16.63 30.97 3.36
C SER A 490 15.55 30.18 2.63
N ILE A 491 14.74 29.41 3.37
CA ILE A 491 13.65 28.60 2.80
C ILE A 491 12.26 29.17 3.10
N TYR A 492 12.18 30.11 4.04
CA TYR A 492 10.97 30.88 4.33
C TYR A 492 11.36 32.27 4.83
N SER A 493 10.61 33.29 4.45
CA SER A 493 10.63 34.61 5.06
C SER A 493 9.21 35.17 5.16
N LEU A 494 8.94 36.06 6.12
CA LEU A 494 7.65 36.77 6.19
C LEU A 494 7.34 37.59 4.94
N ALA A 495 8.37 38.06 4.22
CA ALA A 495 8.21 38.91 3.05
C ALA A 495 7.91 38.10 1.77
N ASP A 496 8.56 36.93 1.63
CA ASP A 496 8.61 36.18 0.38
C ASP A 496 7.85 34.84 0.46
N GLY A 497 7.39 34.44 1.66
CA GLY A 497 6.72 33.16 1.88
C GLY A 497 7.69 31.97 1.81
N VAL A 498 7.16 30.79 1.51
CA VAL A 498 7.93 29.54 1.38
C VAL A 498 8.60 29.46 0.01
N THR A 499 9.86 29.04 -0.03
CA THR A 499 10.59 28.83 -1.30
C THR A 499 9.99 27.70 -2.13
N SER A 500 10.01 27.84 -3.47
CA SER A 500 9.62 26.79 -4.43
C SER A 500 10.73 25.76 -4.71
N GLU A 501 11.94 25.95 -4.17
CA GLU A 501 13.11 25.09 -4.46
C GLU A 501 13.11 23.77 -3.65
N PHE A 502 12.33 23.70 -2.56
CA PHE A 502 12.19 22.53 -1.67
C PHE A 502 13.50 21.74 -1.41
N PRO A 503 14.58 22.38 -0.92
CA PRO A 503 15.92 21.78 -0.92
C PRO A 503 16.09 20.63 0.09
N GLY A 504 15.05 20.17 0.78
CA GLY A 504 15.14 19.20 1.87
C GLY A 504 15.72 17.84 1.45
N GLU A 505 16.46 17.22 2.37
CA GLU A 505 17.09 15.91 2.15
C GLU A 505 16.77 14.94 3.28
N PHE A 506 16.66 13.65 2.96
CA PHE A 506 16.56 12.60 3.96
C PHE A 506 17.86 12.47 4.75
N ILE A 507 17.76 12.51 6.09
CA ILE A 507 18.87 12.21 6.98
C ILE A 507 18.87 10.70 7.25
N LYS A 508 19.85 9.98 6.71
CA LYS A 508 20.03 8.54 6.93
C LYS A 508 21.00 8.32 8.11
N LYS A 509 20.62 7.48 9.07
CA LYS A 509 21.41 7.12 10.25
C LYS A 509 21.34 5.63 10.54
#